data_AF-A0A5E7ZWD4-F1
#
_entry.id   AF-A0A5E7ZWD4-F1
#
_cell.length_a   1.000
_cell.length_b   1.000
_cell.length_c   1.000
_cell.angle_alpha   90.00
_cell.angle_beta   90.00
_cell.angle_gamma   90.00
#
_symmetry.space_group_name_H-M   'P 1'
#
loop_
_entity.id
_entity.type
_entity.pdbx_description
1 polymer ?
#
loop_
_entity_poly.entity_id
_entity_poly.type
_entity_poly.pdbx_seq_one_letter_code
_entity_poly.pdbx_strand_id
1 'polypeptide(L)'
;MANDDAARDAAFEHLAECLHSYERLLRDNFASMARLQGAACEAQRLSGVGSTVGHQFLRAVTSSSVGITDALSHIADGHRLLEQLGKRLGYDVSAYGDGIKDPAPGFTTGSADPLHAAG
;
A
#
# COMPACT_ATOMS: atom_id res chain seq x y z
N MET A 1 26.28 0.65 27.82
CA MET A 1 25.76 -0.70 27.46
C MET A 1 24.26 -0.78 27.61
N ALA A 2 23.66 -0.93 28.80
CA ALA A 2 22.19 -1.03 28.91
C ALA A 2 21.40 0.17 28.33
N ASN A 3 21.95 1.39 28.43
CA ASN A 3 21.34 2.60 27.86
C ASN A 3 21.50 2.70 26.33
N ASP A 4 22.56 2.11 25.78
CA ASP A 4 22.85 2.14 24.33
C ASP A 4 22.03 1.09 23.58
N ASP A 5 21.79 -0.06 24.22
CA ASP A 5 20.91 -1.10 23.70
C ASP A 5 19.45 -0.60 23.66
N ALA A 6 18.95 0.02 24.73
CA ALA A 6 17.59 0.59 24.75
C ALA A 6 17.40 1.72 23.72
N ALA A 7 18.41 2.57 23.52
CA ALA A 7 18.36 3.62 22.50
C ALA A 7 18.36 3.05 21.07
N ARG A 8 19.11 1.97 20.84
CA ARG A 8 19.12 1.26 19.55
C ARG A 8 17.77 0.61 19.27
N ASP A 9 17.15 -0.02 20.26
CA ASP A 9 15.85 -0.67 20.13
C ASP A 9 14.77 0.35 19.77
N ALA A 10 14.73 1.50 20.47
CA ALA A 10 13.81 2.59 20.18
C ALA A 10 14.01 3.17 18.76
N ALA A 11 15.25 3.23 18.27
CA ALA A 11 15.52 3.69 16.91
C ALA A 11 14.99 2.72 15.85
N PHE A 12 15.08 1.41 16.08
CA PHE A 12 14.53 0.39 15.18
C PHE A 12 13.00 0.40 15.17
N GLU A 13 12.37 0.53 16.34
CA GLU A 13 10.93 0.66 16.46
C GLU A 13 10.43 1.90 15.71
N HIS A 14 11.07 3.06 15.94
CA HIS A 14 10.72 4.30 15.25
C HIS A 14 10.90 4.20 13.73
N LEU A 15 11.93 3.51 13.24
CA LEU A 15 12.13 3.28 11.81
C LEU A 15 10.97 2.46 11.21
N ALA A 16 10.51 1.43 11.92
CA ALA A 16 9.37 0.63 11.47
C ALA A 16 8.07 1.42 11.48
N GLU A 17 7.83 2.24 12.51
CA GLU A 17 6.68 3.15 12.57
C GLU A 17 6.67 4.13 11.39
N CYS A 18 7.84 4.71 11.07
CA CYS A 18 7.99 5.62 9.94
C CYS A 18 7.64 4.93 8.62
N LEU A 19 8.09 3.68 8.43
CA LEU A 19 7.82 2.91 7.23
C LEU A 19 6.31 2.62 7.05
N HIS A 20 5.65 2.15 8.12
CA HIS A 20 4.19 1.94 8.11
C HIS A 20 3.41 3.25 7.89
N SER A 21 3.85 4.34 8.52
CA SER A 21 3.23 5.65 8.36
C SER A 21 3.33 6.13 6.92
N TYR A 22 4.48 5.95 6.29
CA TYR A 22 4.68 6.31 4.90
C TYR A 22 3.84 5.44 3.95
N GLU A 23 3.74 4.14 4.18
CA GLU A 23 2.86 3.26 3.42
C GLU A 23 1.40 3.73 3.48
N ARG A 24 0.91 4.07 4.68
CA ARG A 24 -0.45 4.59 4.86
C ARG A 24 -0.67 5.90 4.09
N LEU A 25 0.29 6.82 4.12
CA LEU A 25 0.22 8.06 3.35
C LEU A 25 0.15 7.80 1.84
N LEU A 26 0.90 6.82 1.32
CA LEU A 26 0.81 6.42 -0.09
C LEU A 26 -0.58 5.86 -0.43
N ARG A 27 -1.16 5.02 0.43
CA ARG A 27 -2.52 4.48 0.25
C ARG A 27 -3.58 5.59 0.30
N ASP A 28 -3.48 6.53 1.23
CA ASP A 28 -4.38 7.67 1.36
C ASP A 28 -4.30 8.62 0.16
N ASN A 29 -3.08 8.84 -0.37
CA ASN A 29 -2.87 9.58 -1.61
C ASN A 29 -3.50 8.87 -2.81
N PHE A 30 -3.36 7.54 -2.90
CA PHE A 30 -4.00 6.77 -3.96
C PHE A 30 -5.54 6.86 -3.90
N ALA A 31 -6.12 6.75 -2.70
CA ALA A 31 -7.56 6.90 -2.50
C ALA A 31 -8.05 8.31 -2.88
N SER A 32 -7.28 9.35 -2.51
CA SER A 32 -7.59 10.74 -2.86
C SER A 32 -7.53 10.97 -4.37
N MET A 33 -6.56 10.37 -5.05
CA MET A 33 -6.45 10.36 -6.51
C MET A 33 -7.67 9.72 -7.18
N ALA A 34 -8.14 8.57 -6.69
CA ALA A 34 -9.32 7.91 -7.23
C ALA A 34 -10.58 8.77 -7.10
N ARG A 35 -10.75 9.47 -5.97
CA ARG A 35 -11.86 10.43 -5.77
C ARG A 35 -11.78 11.60 -6.77
N LEU A 36 -10.56 12.12 -7.01
CA LEU A 36 -10.34 13.19 -7.98
C LEU A 36 -10.71 12.76 -9.40
N GLN A 37 -10.31 11.55 -9.82
CA GLN A 37 -10.70 11.00 -11.13
C GLN A 37 -12.21 10.85 -11.26
N GLY A 38 -12.88 10.32 -10.23
CA GLY A 38 -14.34 10.19 -10.22
C GLY A 38 -15.04 11.55 -10.38
N ALA A 39 -14.61 12.55 -9.62
CA ALA A 39 -15.14 13.91 -9.72
C ALA A 39 -14.89 14.53 -11.11
N ALA A 40 -13.72 14.29 -11.71
CA ALA A 40 -13.39 14.80 -13.04
C ALA A 40 -14.26 14.17 -14.13
N CYS A 41 -14.49 12.85 -14.09
CA CYS A 41 -15.40 12.16 -15.01
C CYS A 41 -16.83 12.74 -14.90
N GLU A 42 -17.32 12.94 -13.68
CA GLU A 42 -18.66 13.49 -13.45
C GLU A 42 -18.77 14.95 -13.92
N ALA A 43 -17.77 15.78 -13.63
CA ALA A 43 -17.71 17.15 -14.10
C ALA A 43 -17.69 17.22 -15.64
N GLN A 44 -16.93 16.34 -16.30
CA GLN A 44 -16.88 16.26 -17.75
C GLN A 44 -18.23 15.83 -18.34
N ARG A 45 -18.90 14.84 -17.73
CA ARG A 45 -20.22 14.37 -18.13
C ARG A 45 -21.28 15.47 -18.04
N LEU A 46 -21.27 16.26 -16.96
CA LEU A 46 -22.26 17.30 -16.70
C LEU A 46 -22.01 18.60 -17.48
N SER A 47 -20.74 18.97 -17.67
CA SER A 47 -20.37 20.30 -18.18
C SER A 47 -20.19 20.35 -19.69
N GLY A 48 -20.31 19.21 -20.39
CA GLY A 48 -20.08 19.13 -21.84
C GLY A 48 -18.66 19.53 -22.26
N VAL A 49 -17.69 19.43 -21.34
CA VAL A 49 -16.29 19.79 -21.59
C VAL A 49 -15.77 18.94 -22.75
N GLY A 50 -15.15 19.62 -23.72
CA GLY A 50 -14.55 18.97 -24.89
C GLY A 50 -13.65 17.82 -24.46
N SER A 51 -13.88 16.64 -25.04
CA SER A 51 -13.23 15.39 -24.67
C SER A 51 -11.71 15.49 -24.58
N THR A 52 -11.08 16.33 -25.41
CA THR A 52 -9.64 16.57 -25.40
C THR A 52 -9.11 17.12 -24.07
N VAL A 53 -9.76 18.12 -23.47
CA VAL A 53 -9.27 18.73 -22.21
C VAL A 53 -9.49 17.77 -21.04
N GLY A 54 -10.66 17.13 -20.99
CA GLY A 54 -10.97 16.12 -19.97
C GLY A 54 -10.03 14.91 -20.03
N HIS A 55 -9.74 14.39 -21.23
CA HIS A 55 -8.80 13.29 -21.41
C HIS A 55 -7.37 13.66 -20.99
N GLN A 56 -6.91 14.88 -21.28
CA GLN A 56 -5.57 15.33 -20.86
C GLN A 56 -5.46 15.45 -19.33
N PHE A 57 -6.51 15.96 -18.69
CA PHE A 57 -6.58 16.00 -17.23
C PHE A 57 -6.56 14.60 -16.62
N LEU A 58 -7.43 13.70 -17.10
CA LEU A 58 -7.49 12.31 -16.62
C LEU A 58 -6.16 11.60 -16.84
N ARG A 59 -5.52 11.79 -18.00
CA ARG A 59 -4.17 11.27 -18.29
C ARG A 59 -3.15 11.76 -17.27
N ALA A 60 -3.12 13.06 -16.97
CA ALA A 60 -2.17 13.61 -15.99
C ALA A 60 -2.35 12.98 -14.60
N VAL A 61 -3.61 12.84 -14.15
CA VAL A 61 -3.93 12.22 -12.86
C VAL A 61 -3.54 10.74 -12.84
N THR A 62 -3.87 9.98 -13.90
CA THR A 62 -3.49 8.56 -14.01
C THR A 62 -1.98 8.36 -14.08
N SER A 63 -1.26 9.21 -14.81
CA SER A 63 0.22 9.14 -14.83
C SER A 63 0.82 9.40 -13.45
N SER A 64 0.25 10.32 -12.67
CA SER A 64 0.67 10.53 -11.29
C SER A 64 0.39 9.31 -10.40
N SER A 65 -0.70 8.58 -10.63
CA SER A 65 -1.03 7.41 -9.80
C SER A 65 -0.09 6.23 -9.99
N VAL A 66 0.49 6.08 -11.18
CA VAL A 66 1.51 5.04 -11.45
C VAL A 66 2.71 5.20 -10.49
N GLY A 67 3.17 6.43 -10.27
CA GLY A 67 4.26 6.69 -9.33
C GLY A 67 3.91 6.31 -7.88
N ILE A 68 2.64 6.44 -7.48
CA ILE A 68 2.19 6.02 -6.14
C ILE A 68 2.19 4.49 -6.03
N THR A 69 1.74 3.77 -7.06
CA THR A 69 1.74 2.29 -7.06
C THR A 69 3.15 1.70 -7.11
N ASP A 70 4.06 2.35 -7.84
CA ASP A 70 5.47 1.96 -7.85
C ASP A 70 6.10 2.19 -6.48
N ALA A 71 5.81 3.34 -5.84
CA ALA A 71 6.27 3.62 -4.49
C ALA A 71 5.75 2.60 -3.47
N LEU A 72 4.48 2.20 -3.54
CA LEU A 72 3.91 1.13 -2.69
C LEU A 72 4.67 -0.19 -2.86
N SER A 73 5.04 -0.55 -4.09
CA SER A 73 5.81 -1.76 -4.36
C SER A 73 7.21 -1.69 -3.73
N HIS A 74 7.88 -0.54 -3.86
CA HIS A 74 9.18 -0.31 -3.21
C HIS A 74 9.09 -0.32 -1.68
N ILE A 75 7.98 0.15 -1.10
CA ILE A 75 7.77 0.09 0.35
C ILE A 75 7.57 -1.33 0.86
N ALA A 76 6.86 -2.18 0.13
CA ALA A 76 6.79 -3.61 0.45
C ALA A 76 8.18 -4.25 0.49
N ASP A 77 9.06 -3.90 -0.47
CA ASP A 77 10.47 -4.33 -0.43
C ASP A 77 11.24 -3.72 0.76
N GLY A 78 10.94 -2.46 1.11
CA GLY A 78 11.45 -1.81 2.31
C GLY A 78 11.12 -2.59 3.60
N HIS A 79 9.89 -3.08 3.75
CA HIS A 79 9.50 -3.91 4.90
C HIS A 79 10.31 -5.21 4.95
N ARG A 80 10.49 -5.88 3.81
CA ARG A 80 11.30 -7.11 3.71
C ARG A 80 12.77 -6.87 4.07
N LEU A 81 13.34 -5.74 3.64
CA LEU A 81 14.71 -5.37 3.97
C LEU A 81 14.86 -5.05 5.46
N LEU A 82 13.90 -4.35 6.05
CA LEU A 82 13.89 -4.07 7.48
C LEU A 82 13.78 -5.35 8.32
N GLU A 83 12.93 -6.29 7.90
CA GLU A 83 12.82 -7.62 8.52
C GLU A 83 14.16 -8.37 8.45
N GLN A 84 14.83 -8.38 7.29
CA GLN A 84 16.14 -9.02 7.15
C GLN A 84 17.22 -8.37 8.02
N LEU A 85 17.21 -7.04 8.12
CA LEU A 85 18.14 -6.29 8.97
C LEU A 85 17.91 -6.60 10.45
N GLY A 86 16.65 -6.58 10.90
CA GLY A 86 16.28 -6.91 12.28
C GLY A 86 16.73 -8.33 12.67
N LYS A 87 16.50 -9.33 11.80
CA LYS A 87 16.96 -10.72 12.03
C LYS A 87 18.48 -10.80 12.22
N ARG A 88 19.25 -10.09 11.40
CA ARG A 88 20.73 -10.08 11.49
C ARG A 88 21.23 -9.45 12.78
N LEU A 89 20.45 -8.53 13.36
CA LEU A 89 20.78 -7.83 14.60
C LEU A 89 20.19 -8.49 15.85
N GLY A 90 19.47 -9.62 15.70
CA GLY A 90 18.89 -10.37 16.81
C GLY A 90 17.56 -9.80 17.34
N TYR A 91 16.88 -8.94 16.58
CA TYR A 91 15.55 -8.43 16.92
C TYR A 91 14.46 -9.47 16.64
N ASP A 92 13.41 -9.48 17.46
CA ASP A 92 12.14 -10.10 17.10
C ASP A 92 11.47 -9.23 16.03
N VAL A 93 11.35 -9.79 14.83
CA VAL A 93 10.87 -9.07 13.64
C VAL A 93 9.41 -9.36 13.29
N SER A 94 8.71 -10.09 14.15
CA SER A 94 7.26 -10.32 14.01
C SER A 94 6.46 -9.01 13.92
N ALA A 95 6.98 -7.92 14.52
CA ALA A 95 6.42 -6.58 14.47
C ALA A 95 6.80 -5.76 13.20
N TYR A 96 7.70 -6.26 12.34
CA TYR A 96 8.31 -5.48 11.26
C TYR A 96 8.11 -6.07 9.86
N GLY A 97 7.83 -7.38 9.77
CA GLY A 97 7.66 -8.07 8.51
C GLY A 97 6.25 -7.94 7.90
N ASP A 98 6.15 -8.32 6.62
CA ASP A 98 4.90 -8.50 5.83
C ASP A 98 3.96 -9.58 6.44
N GLY A 99 4.34 -10.13 7.60
CA GLY A 99 3.65 -11.16 8.36
C GLY A 99 2.60 -10.63 9.34
N ILE A 100 2.51 -9.31 9.58
CA ILE A 100 1.31 -8.71 10.24
C ILE A 100 0.18 -8.65 9.21
N LYS A 101 -0.23 -9.81 8.72
CA LYS A 101 -1.60 -10.02 8.28
C LYS A 101 -2.37 -10.26 9.56
N ASP A 102 -3.02 -9.24 10.11
CA ASP A 102 -4.14 -9.55 11.00
C ASP A 102 -5.09 -10.47 10.19
N PRO A 103 -5.28 -11.73 10.61
CA PRO A 103 -6.19 -12.60 9.88
C PRO A 103 -7.59 -12.07 10.15
N ALA A 104 -8.29 -11.61 9.10
CA ALA A 104 -9.73 -11.50 9.22
C ALA A 104 -10.28 -12.94 9.39
N PRO A 105 -10.97 -13.26 10.49
CA PRO A 105 -11.74 -14.49 10.58
C PRO A 105 -12.91 -14.35 9.59
N GLY A 106 -12.76 -14.90 8.38
CA GLY A 106 -13.80 -14.76 7.36
C GLY A 106 -13.38 -14.96 5.91
N PHE A 107 -12.10 -15.14 5.57
CA PHE A 107 -11.74 -15.60 4.23
C PHE A 107 -11.98 -17.12 4.13
N THR A 108 -13.25 -17.51 4.05
CA THR A 108 -13.62 -18.88 3.71
C THR A 108 -13.07 -19.16 2.33
N THR A 109 -12.24 -20.20 2.19
CA THR A 109 -12.01 -20.83 0.91
C THR A 109 -13.37 -21.22 0.36
N GLY A 110 -13.89 -20.45 -0.60
CA GLY A 110 -14.91 -20.95 -1.49
C GLY A 110 -14.36 -22.25 -2.05
N SER A 111 -14.99 -23.36 -1.69
CA SER A 111 -14.75 -24.64 -2.33
C SER A 111 -14.89 -24.42 -3.82
N ALA A 112 -13.79 -24.58 -4.55
CA ALA A 112 -13.83 -24.69 -5.99
C ALA A 112 -14.73 -25.89 -6.35
N ASP A 113 -15.74 -25.58 -7.16
CA ASP A 113 -16.65 -26.40 -7.97
C ASP A 113 -16.51 -27.93 -8.01
N PRO A 114 -17.66 -28.62 -8.13
CA PRO A 114 -17.82 -29.67 -9.11
C PRO A 114 -18.94 -29.32 -10.11
N LEU A 115 -18.72 -28.32 -10.97
CA LEU A 115 -19.50 -28.10 -12.19
C LEU A 115 -18.72 -28.59 -13.42
N HIS A 116 -18.23 -29.83 -13.36
CA HIS A 116 -17.74 -30.59 -14.51
C HIS A 116 -18.17 -32.07 -14.38
N ALA A 117 -19.46 -32.28 -14.12
CA ALA A 117 -20.09 -33.61 -14.16
C ALA A 117 -21.57 -33.51 -14.56
N ALA A 118 -21.85 -32.99 -15.76
CA ALA A 118 -23.05 -33.32 -16.57
C ALA A 118 -23.03 -32.49 -17.86
N GLY A 119 -22.75 -33.15 -18.98
CA GLY A 119 -22.77 -32.61 -20.34
C GLY A 119 -22.33 -33.68 -21.31
#